data_AF-A0AAE6TUP9-F1
#
_entry.id   AF-A0AAE6TUP9-F1
#
_cell.length_a   1.000
_cell.length_b   1.000
_cell.length_c   1.000
_cell.angle_alpha   90.00
_cell.angle_beta   90.00
_cell.angle_gamma   90.00
#
_symmetry.space_group_name_H-M   'P 1'
#
loop_
_entity.id
_entity.type
_entity.pdbx_description
1 polymer ?
#
loop_
_entity_poly.entity_id
_entity_poly.type
_entity_poly.pdbx_seq_one_letter_code
_entity_poly.pdbx_strand_id
1 'polypeptide(L)'
;MDRPGNIADGLMPFIEHNGKRILFIHIPKTGGTSVENWMLGIAPLRLFSQGIPAAMKCTPQHLRMQDIRALLGEGYFDHVLTVVRNPYDRVASEYRMRVHLAKENFFKGLPVFSLWLEDWLNRQKREPFCLDNHLRPQWEFLGSEVETFRFEDGLQAPLARMAEWLGVAPPESLPHDLRPDPLGIAWDQVDRIRVRDHYARDFETLGYFTD
;
A
#
# COMPACT_ATOMS: atom_id res chain seq x y z
N MET A 1 29.42 15.08 5.67
CA MET A 1 28.81 15.03 4.34
C MET A 1 27.53 14.22 4.47
N ASP A 2 26.45 14.91 4.83
CA ASP A 2 25.13 14.32 4.91
C ASP A 2 24.63 14.04 3.50
N ARG A 3 24.27 12.79 3.24
CA ARG A 3 23.42 12.48 2.09
C ARG A 3 22.00 12.85 2.50
N PRO A 4 21.24 13.63 1.72
CA PRO A 4 19.81 13.70 1.92
C PRO A 4 19.26 12.29 1.63
N GLY A 5 18.77 11.63 2.68
CA GLY A 5 18.07 10.37 2.55
C GLY A 5 16.87 10.56 1.63
N ASN A 6 16.81 9.75 0.58
CA ASN A 6 15.66 9.66 -0.31
C ASN A 6 14.49 9.13 0.55
N ILE A 7 13.60 10.02 0.98
CA ILE A 7 12.40 9.66 1.75
C ILE A 7 11.36 9.19 0.74
N ALA A 8 11.25 7.88 0.51
CA ALA A 8 10.15 7.32 -0.25
C ALA A 8 9.92 5.82 0.01
N ASP A 9 9.96 5.38 1.27
CA ASP A 9 9.43 4.06 1.67
C ASP A 9 8.50 4.25 2.88
N GLY A 10 7.27 3.74 2.76
CA GLY A 10 6.08 4.12 3.56
C GLY A 10 6.25 4.07 5.09
N LEU A 11 5.66 5.06 5.77
CA LEU A 11 5.71 5.32 7.21
C LEU A 11 4.43 4.80 7.93
N MET A 12 4.59 3.84 8.84
CA MET A 12 3.57 2.98 9.53
C MET A 12 2.47 3.57 10.47
N PRO A 13 1.51 2.76 11.01
CA PRO A 13 0.17 2.47 10.51
C PRO A 13 -0.94 3.24 11.25
N PHE A 14 -0.67 3.87 12.38
CA PHE A 14 -1.73 4.40 13.23
C PHE A 14 -1.19 5.55 14.06
N ILE A 15 -2.09 6.47 14.38
CA ILE A 15 -1.82 7.56 15.31
C ILE A 15 -2.77 7.49 16.49
N GLU A 16 -2.30 8.00 17.63
CA GLU A 16 -3.14 8.31 18.77
C GLU A 16 -3.20 9.82 18.95
N HIS A 17 -4.40 10.38 18.87
CA HIS A 17 -4.63 11.82 19.01
C HIS A 17 -6.03 12.07 19.58
N ASN A 18 -6.15 13.03 20.50
CA ASN A 18 -7.40 13.33 21.22
C ASN A 18 -8.09 12.08 21.83
N GLY A 19 -7.30 11.13 22.33
CA GLY A 19 -7.81 9.88 22.92
C GLY A 19 -8.39 8.88 21.91
N LYS A 20 -8.20 9.12 20.60
CA LYS A 20 -8.60 8.24 19.51
C LYS A 20 -7.41 7.56 18.88
N ARG A 21 -7.53 6.24 18.64
CA ARG A 21 -6.56 5.45 17.89
C ARG A 21 -7.12 5.11 16.52
N ILE A 22 -6.49 5.64 15.48
CA ILE A 22 -6.93 5.43 14.11
C ILE A 22 -5.86 4.66 13.36
N LEU A 23 -6.25 3.48 12.87
CA LEU A 23 -5.42 2.62 12.05
C LEU A 23 -5.69 2.86 10.56
N PHE A 24 -4.62 3.16 9.84
CA PHE A 24 -4.54 3.06 8.39
C PHE A 24 -3.84 1.75 8.01
N ILE A 25 -4.60 0.80 7.46
CA ILE A 25 -4.02 -0.41 6.88
C ILE A 25 -3.36 -0.03 5.56
N HIS A 26 -2.04 0.08 5.54
CA HIS A 26 -1.30 0.45 4.33
C HIS A 26 -1.13 -0.77 3.41
N ILE A 27 -1.94 -0.79 2.36
CA ILE A 27 -1.77 -1.69 1.22
C ILE A 27 -0.76 -1.06 0.25
N PRO A 28 0.35 -1.73 -0.09
CA PRO A 28 1.35 -1.12 -0.95
C PRO A 28 0.79 -0.67 -2.31
N LYS A 29 1.28 0.50 -2.75
CA LYS A 29 0.99 1.13 -4.05
C LYS A 29 -0.41 1.72 -4.22
N THR A 30 -1.08 2.03 -3.11
CA THR A 30 -2.42 2.65 -3.07
C THR A 30 -2.41 4.09 -2.54
N GLY A 31 -1.26 4.77 -2.61
CA GLY A 31 -1.11 6.15 -2.14
C GLY A 31 -0.82 6.30 -0.64
N GLY A 32 -0.40 5.21 0.02
CA GLY A 32 -0.14 5.21 1.46
C GLY A 32 0.81 6.31 1.93
N THR A 33 1.92 6.55 1.23
CA THR A 33 2.87 7.61 1.61
C THR A 33 2.22 8.99 1.78
N SER A 34 1.25 9.35 0.94
CA SER A 34 0.51 10.61 1.05
C SER A 34 -0.35 10.65 2.32
N VAL A 35 -1.04 9.54 2.62
CA VAL A 35 -1.86 9.39 3.83
C VAL A 35 -0.99 9.46 5.09
N GLU A 36 0.10 8.71 5.10
CA GLU A 36 1.03 8.61 6.22
C GLU A 36 1.70 9.95 6.52
N ASN A 37 2.13 10.70 5.49
CA ASN A 37 2.70 12.03 5.66
C ASN A 37 1.71 13.01 6.30
N TRP A 38 0.43 12.93 5.93
CA TRP A 38 -0.61 13.74 6.56
C TRP A 38 -0.82 13.33 8.03
N MET A 39 -0.92 12.03 8.32
CA MET A 39 -1.05 11.52 9.69
C MET A 39 0.14 11.92 10.57
N LEU A 40 1.37 11.86 10.04
CA LEU A 40 2.58 12.29 10.74
C LEU A 40 2.55 13.77 11.14
N GLY A 41 1.88 14.61 10.34
CA GLY A 41 1.65 16.01 10.65
C GLY A 41 0.72 16.25 11.85
N ILE A 42 -0.02 15.23 12.29
CA ILE A 42 -0.97 15.31 13.41
C ILE A 42 -0.36 14.72 14.68
N ALA A 43 0.22 13.52 14.59
CA ALA A 43 0.79 12.81 15.72
C ALA A 43 1.86 11.80 15.28
N PRO A 44 2.75 11.36 16.19
CA PRO A 44 3.78 10.39 15.85
C PRO A 44 3.20 9.06 15.35
N LEU A 45 3.66 8.64 14.19
CA LEU A 45 3.36 7.33 13.61
C LEU A 45 3.90 6.19 14.50
N ARG A 46 3.03 5.26 14.86
CA ARG A 46 3.35 4.09 15.70
C ARG A 46 3.75 2.90 14.85
N LEU A 47 4.14 1.79 15.49
CA LEU A 47 4.44 0.49 14.87
C LEU A 47 5.33 0.51 13.60
N PHE A 48 6.18 1.51 13.38
CA PHE A 48 7.04 1.65 12.19
C PHE A 48 8.37 0.93 12.25
N SER A 49 8.82 0.42 11.11
CA SER A 49 10.19 -0.03 10.93
C SER A 49 10.71 0.28 9.52
N GLN A 50 11.95 0.77 9.44
CA GLN A 50 12.69 1.00 8.19
C GLN A 50 13.11 -0.29 7.47
N GLY A 51 13.04 -1.44 8.15
CA GLY A 51 13.33 -2.75 7.58
C GLY A 51 12.52 -3.84 8.26
N ILE A 52 12.54 -5.05 7.72
CA ILE A 52 11.79 -6.19 8.28
C ILE A 52 12.43 -6.56 9.63
N PRO A 53 11.72 -6.44 10.77
CA PRO A 53 12.25 -6.90 12.06
C PRO A 53 12.57 -8.39 12.01
N ALA A 54 13.61 -8.84 12.73
CA ALA A 54 14.07 -10.23 12.68
C ALA A 54 13.00 -11.28 13.02
N ALA A 55 12.00 -10.91 13.83
CA ALA A 55 10.89 -11.76 14.22
C ALA A 55 9.70 -11.74 13.24
N MET A 56 9.78 -11.00 12.13
CA MET A 56 8.69 -10.79 11.19
C MET A 56 9.08 -11.19 9.76
N LYS A 57 8.07 -11.37 8.90
CA LYS A 57 8.25 -11.72 7.48
C LYS A 57 8.03 -10.53 6.52
N CYS A 58 7.44 -9.47 7.03
CA CYS A 58 7.29 -8.18 6.36
C CYS A 58 7.52 -7.07 7.39
N THR A 59 7.70 -5.86 6.90
CA THR A 59 7.67 -4.69 7.74
C THR A 59 6.29 -4.59 8.38
N PRO A 60 6.23 -4.01 9.59
CA PRO A 60 4.96 -3.82 10.25
C PRO A 60 3.92 -3.04 9.38
N GLN A 61 4.34 -2.13 8.48
CA GLN A 61 3.45 -1.34 7.59
C GLN A 61 2.58 -2.12 6.67
N HIS A 62 3.02 -3.30 6.32
CA HIS A 62 2.28 -4.11 5.38
C HIS A 62 1.63 -5.31 6.07
N LEU A 63 1.39 -5.22 7.39
CA LEU A 63 0.58 -6.20 8.12
C LEU A 63 -0.90 -6.09 7.74
N ARG A 64 -1.58 -7.24 7.73
CA ARG A 64 -3.02 -7.32 7.48
C ARG A 64 -3.80 -7.02 8.75
N MET A 65 -5.08 -6.65 8.62
CA MET A 65 -5.94 -6.40 9.79
C MET A 65 -5.96 -7.58 10.77
N GLN A 66 -6.02 -8.81 10.28
CA GLN A 66 -5.98 -10.02 11.12
C GLN A 66 -4.67 -10.19 11.92
N ASP A 67 -3.53 -9.82 11.32
CA ASP A 67 -2.22 -9.94 11.99
C ASP A 67 -2.14 -8.89 13.10
N ILE A 68 -2.60 -7.67 12.83
CA ILE A 68 -2.67 -6.57 13.80
C ILE A 68 -3.61 -6.92 14.97
N ARG A 69 -4.79 -7.47 14.67
CA ARG A 69 -5.75 -7.93 15.69
C ARG A 69 -5.17 -9.01 16.59
N ALA A 70 -4.43 -9.96 16.02
CA ALA A 70 -3.77 -11.00 16.80
C ALA A 70 -2.68 -10.44 17.74
N LEU A 71 -2.02 -9.34 17.35
CA LEU A 71 -0.96 -8.71 18.13
C LEU A 71 -1.47 -7.76 19.21
N LEU A 72 -2.53 -7.00 18.94
CA LEU A 72 -3.00 -5.90 19.80
C LEU A 72 -4.35 -6.16 20.47
N GLY A 73 -5.08 -7.19 20.01
CA GLY A 73 -6.44 -7.50 20.45
C GLY A 73 -7.53 -6.86 19.60
N GLU A 74 -8.72 -7.44 19.65
CA GLU A 74 -9.93 -6.86 19.08
C GLU A 74 -10.31 -5.55 19.78
N GLY A 75 -10.79 -4.57 19.01
CA GLY A 75 -11.23 -3.28 19.55
C GLY A 75 -10.09 -2.38 20.06
N TYR A 76 -8.82 -2.71 19.76
CA TYR A 76 -7.69 -1.84 20.14
C TYR A 76 -7.75 -0.46 19.47
N PHE A 77 -8.26 -0.40 18.23
CA PHE A 77 -8.45 0.82 17.45
C PHE A 77 -9.91 1.27 17.49
N ASP A 78 -10.14 2.57 17.64
CA ASP A 78 -11.48 3.17 17.54
C ASP A 78 -11.99 3.12 16.10
N HIS A 79 -11.09 3.36 15.14
CA HIS A 79 -11.41 3.42 13.72
C HIS A 79 -10.30 2.80 12.88
N VAL A 80 -10.70 2.13 11.80
CA VAL A 80 -9.78 1.50 10.86
C VAL A 80 -10.22 1.83 9.44
N LEU A 81 -9.29 2.27 8.60
CA LEU A 81 -9.54 2.42 7.18
C LEU A 81 -8.37 1.91 6.32
N THR A 82 -8.64 1.74 5.03
CA THR A 82 -7.62 1.47 4.02
C THR A 82 -7.93 2.16 2.70
N VAL A 83 -6.94 2.23 1.83
CA VAL A 83 -7.10 2.60 0.43
C VAL A 83 -6.69 1.41 -0.44
N VAL A 84 -7.56 1.01 -1.36
CA VAL A 84 -7.33 -0.02 -2.37
C VAL A 84 -7.15 0.62 -3.74
N ARG A 85 -6.62 -0.14 -4.70
CA ARG A 85 -6.40 0.32 -6.08
C ARG A 85 -6.72 -0.79 -7.07
N ASN A 86 -7.08 -0.43 -8.30
CA ASN A 86 -7.29 -1.39 -9.38
C ASN A 86 -6.05 -2.32 -9.49
N PRO A 87 -6.23 -3.65 -9.48
CA PRO A 87 -5.10 -4.58 -9.49
C PRO A 87 -4.12 -4.37 -10.64
N TYR A 88 -4.59 -3.96 -11.84
CA TYR A 88 -3.74 -3.65 -12.98
C TYR A 88 -2.83 -2.44 -12.71
N ASP A 89 -3.41 -1.34 -12.20
CA ASP A 89 -2.66 -0.13 -11.91
C ASP A 89 -1.71 -0.29 -10.72
N ARG A 90 -2.12 -1.10 -9.74
CA ARG A 90 -1.33 -1.41 -8.55
C ARG A 90 -0.05 -2.17 -8.91
N VAL A 91 -0.16 -3.24 -9.70
CA VAL A 91 1.02 -4.02 -10.13
C VAL A 91 1.90 -3.25 -11.12
N ALA A 92 1.31 -2.45 -12.01
CA ALA A 92 2.04 -1.53 -12.86
C ALA A 92 2.84 -0.49 -12.04
N SER A 93 2.24 0.05 -10.98
CA SER A 93 2.91 1.00 -10.07
C SER A 93 4.08 0.35 -9.33
N GLU A 94 3.95 -0.91 -8.91
CA GLU A 94 5.06 -1.68 -8.32
C GLU A 94 6.20 -1.86 -9.33
N TYR A 95 5.89 -2.28 -10.56
CA TYR A 95 6.91 -2.45 -11.59
C TYR A 95 7.67 -1.14 -11.89
N ARG A 96 6.97 -0.01 -12.03
CA ARG A 96 7.63 1.29 -12.26
C ARG A 96 8.57 1.67 -11.11
N MET A 97 8.14 1.45 -9.87
CA MET A 97 9.01 1.67 -8.70
C MET A 97 10.25 0.78 -8.74
N ARG A 98 10.10 -0.50 -9.11
CA ARG A 98 11.24 -1.43 -9.28
C ARG A 98 12.21 -0.97 -10.36
N VAL A 99 11.69 -0.47 -11.48
CA VAL A 99 12.52 0.09 -12.55
C VAL A 99 13.28 1.31 -12.05
N HIS A 100 12.63 2.19 -11.29
CA HIS A 100 13.28 3.35 -10.68
C HIS A 100 14.43 2.95 -9.75
N LEU A 101 14.18 2.05 -8.78
CA LEU A 101 15.20 1.56 -7.86
C LEU A 101 16.35 0.82 -8.57
N ALA A 102 16.04 0.09 -9.65
CA ALA A 102 17.05 -0.59 -10.46
C ALA A 102 17.95 0.40 -11.23
N LYS A 103 17.41 1.54 -11.69
CA LYS A 103 18.21 2.61 -12.32
C LYS A 103 19.17 3.25 -11.31
N GLU A 104 18.75 3.40 -10.05
CA GLU A 104 19.63 3.92 -9.00
C GLU A 104 20.73 2.92 -8.62
N ASN A 105 20.43 1.62 -8.68
CA ASN A 105 21.39 0.53 -8.47
C ASN A 105 22.00 0.06 -9.81
N PHE A 106 23.04 0.76 -10.29
CA PHE A 106 23.84 0.55 -11.52
C PHE A 106 24.18 -0.92 -11.92
N PHE A 107 23.97 -1.91 -11.07
CA PHE A 107 24.41 -3.29 -11.23
C PHE A 107 23.33 -4.31 -11.65
N LYS A 108 22.04 -3.93 -11.78
CA LYS A 108 21.00 -4.87 -12.23
C LYS A 108 19.98 -4.24 -13.17
N GLY A 109 19.93 -4.71 -14.41
CA GLY A 109 18.78 -4.49 -15.28
C GLY A 109 17.55 -5.23 -14.73
N LEU A 110 16.38 -4.60 -14.79
CA LEU A 110 15.11 -5.25 -14.50
C LEU A 110 14.59 -5.95 -15.77
N PRO A 111 14.01 -7.16 -15.69
CA PRO A 111 13.35 -7.77 -16.84
C PRO A 111 12.24 -6.88 -17.42
N VAL A 112 11.87 -7.12 -18.68
CA VAL A 112 10.67 -6.54 -19.28
C VAL A 112 9.42 -6.94 -18.48
N PHE A 113 8.39 -6.10 -18.53
CA PHE A 113 7.22 -6.20 -17.66
C PHE A 113 6.61 -7.61 -17.61
N SER A 114 6.35 -8.24 -18.76
CA SER A 114 5.71 -9.57 -18.82
C SER A 114 6.51 -10.66 -18.11
N LEU A 115 7.84 -10.69 -18.29
CA LEU A 115 8.73 -11.65 -17.62
C LEU A 115 8.82 -11.38 -16.12
N TRP A 116 8.90 -10.10 -15.74
CA TRP A 116 8.88 -9.70 -14.34
C TRP A 116 7.57 -10.10 -13.67
N LEU A 117 6.43 -9.79 -14.31
CA LEU A 117 5.09 -10.08 -13.80
C LEU A 117 4.89 -11.59 -13.60
N GLU A 118 5.28 -12.40 -14.58
CA GLU A 118 5.20 -13.85 -14.48
C GLU A 118 5.99 -14.41 -13.30
N ASP A 119 7.28 -14.08 -13.21
CA ASP A 119 8.15 -14.58 -12.16
C ASP A 119 7.65 -14.18 -10.77
N TRP A 120 7.30 -12.90 -10.59
CA TRP A 120 6.92 -12.38 -9.29
C TRP A 120 5.53 -12.81 -8.82
N LEU A 121 4.54 -12.93 -9.71
CA LEU A 121 3.23 -13.49 -9.33
C LEU A 121 3.31 -14.99 -9.04
N ASN A 122 4.19 -15.74 -9.74
CA ASN A 122 4.45 -17.14 -9.42
C ASN A 122 5.21 -17.30 -8.10
N ARG A 123 6.12 -16.37 -7.79
CA ARG A 123 6.79 -16.32 -6.49
C ARG A 123 5.84 -15.99 -5.36
N GLN A 124 4.96 -14.99 -5.51
CA GLN A 124 3.99 -14.60 -4.48
C GLN A 124 3.13 -15.78 -4.02
N LYS A 125 2.69 -16.65 -4.95
CA LYS A 125 1.92 -17.86 -4.63
C LYS A 125 2.66 -18.83 -3.68
N ARG A 126 4.00 -18.84 -3.72
CA ARG A 126 4.87 -19.70 -2.89
C ARG A 126 5.39 -18.97 -1.65
N GLU A 127 5.59 -17.67 -1.76
CA GLU A 127 6.12 -16.78 -0.75
C GLU A 127 5.15 -15.61 -0.53
N PRO A 128 4.11 -15.76 0.31
CA PRO A 128 3.05 -14.77 0.45
C PRO A 128 3.52 -13.38 0.90
N PHE A 129 4.72 -13.27 1.48
CA PHE A 129 5.33 -12.04 1.97
C PHE A 129 6.40 -11.47 1.01
N CYS A 130 6.51 -12.02 -0.21
CA CYS A 130 7.49 -11.52 -1.17
C CYS A 130 7.25 -10.03 -1.42
N LEU A 131 8.36 -9.30 -1.60
CA LEU A 131 8.31 -7.85 -1.79
C LEU A 131 7.55 -7.13 -0.69
N ASP A 132 7.70 -7.58 0.55
CA ASP A 132 7.08 -6.93 1.70
C ASP A 132 5.55 -6.83 1.60
N ASN A 133 4.91 -7.90 1.10
CA ASN A 133 3.47 -7.97 0.75
C ASN A 133 3.02 -7.07 -0.41
N HIS A 134 3.90 -6.44 -1.18
CA HIS A 134 3.48 -5.56 -2.29
C HIS A 134 2.65 -6.25 -3.36
N LEU A 135 2.82 -7.57 -3.54
CA LEU A 135 2.05 -8.35 -4.51
C LEU A 135 0.91 -9.15 -3.89
N ARG A 136 0.75 -9.14 -2.56
CA ARG A 136 -0.34 -9.85 -1.90
C ARG A 136 -1.69 -9.26 -2.35
N PRO A 137 -2.72 -10.09 -2.60
CA PRO A 137 -4.07 -9.60 -2.89
C PRO A 137 -4.59 -8.67 -1.79
N GLN A 138 -5.25 -7.60 -2.20
CA GLN A 138 -5.71 -6.52 -1.31
C GLN A 138 -6.82 -6.98 -0.38
N TRP A 139 -7.69 -7.87 -0.84
CA TRP A 139 -8.77 -8.44 -0.02
C TRP A 139 -8.23 -9.13 1.25
N GLU A 140 -6.99 -9.64 1.23
CA GLU A 140 -6.37 -10.28 2.41
C GLU A 140 -6.01 -9.29 3.52
N PHE A 141 -5.90 -8.00 3.22
CA PHE A 141 -5.58 -6.97 4.23
C PHE A 141 -6.80 -6.53 5.03
N LEU A 142 -7.99 -6.82 4.54
CA LEU A 142 -9.25 -6.30 5.08
C LEU A 142 -9.69 -7.03 6.36
N GLY A 143 -10.68 -6.44 7.01
CA GLY A 143 -11.46 -6.97 8.12
C GLY A 143 -12.86 -6.36 8.09
N SER A 144 -13.80 -6.91 8.84
CA SER A 144 -15.19 -6.41 8.90
C SER A 144 -15.30 -4.96 9.37
N GLU A 145 -14.31 -4.48 10.13
CA GLU A 145 -14.23 -3.12 10.68
C GLU A 145 -13.50 -2.12 9.76
N VAL A 146 -12.92 -2.59 8.65
CA VAL A 146 -12.04 -1.77 7.80
C VAL A 146 -12.88 -0.99 6.79
N GLU A 147 -12.99 0.32 6.98
CA GLU A 147 -13.60 1.19 5.98
C GLU A 147 -12.66 1.30 4.75
N THR A 148 -13.20 1.04 3.56
CA THR A 148 -12.37 0.87 2.35
C THR A 148 -12.66 1.98 1.33
N PHE A 149 -11.61 2.66 0.88
CA PHE A 149 -11.67 3.71 -0.14
C PHE A 149 -10.89 3.30 -1.39
N ARG A 150 -11.29 3.79 -2.57
CA ARG A 150 -10.58 3.53 -3.82
C ARG A 150 -9.62 4.66 -4.15
N PHE A 151 -8.40 4.31 -4.56
CA PHE A 151 -7.39 5.26 -4.96
C PHE A 151 -7.82 6.10 -6.18
N GLU A 152 -8.59 5.49 -7.08
CA GLU A 152 -9.11 6.14 -8.30
C GLU A 152 -10.12 7.26 -7.99
N ASP A 153 -10.78 7.20 -6.84
CA ASP A 153 -11.72 8.22 -6.37
C ASP A 153 -11.00 9.37 -5.64
N GLY A 154 -9.68 9.28 -5.52
CA GLY A 154 -8.83 10.24 -4.84
C GLY A 154 -8.68 9.99 -3.33
N LEU A 155 -7.73 10.70 -2.71
CA LEU A 155 -7.42 10.57 -1.28
C LEU A 155 -8.22 11.56 -0.41
N GLN A 156 -9.06 12.42 -0.99
CA GLN A 156 -9.82 13.43 -0.24
C GLN A 156 -10.78 12.79 0.75
N ALA A 157 -11.54 11.78 0.31
CA ALA A 157 -12.53 11.10 1.14
C ALA A 157 -11.92 10.37 2.36
N PRO A 158 -10.88 9.51 2.21
CA PRO A 158 -10.27 8.87 3.38
C PRO A 158 -9.63 9.89 4.34
N LEU A 159 -8.97 10.93 3.83
CA LEU A 159 -8.36 11.97 4.66
C LEU A 159 -9.42 12.79 5.43
N ALA A 160 -10.53 13.14 4.77
CA ALA A 160 -11.65 13.83 5.42
C ALA A 160 -12.30 12.96 6.51
N ARG A 161 -12.46 11.66 6.25
CA ARG A 161 -13.00 10.72 7.24
C ARG A 161 -12.11 10.61 8.48
N MET A 162 -10.79 10.52 8.30
CA MET A 162 -9.86 10.54 9.45
C MET A 162 -9.90 11.87 10.19
N ALA A 163 -9.97 13.00 9.47
CA ALA A 163 -10.04 14.32 10.07
C ALA A 163 -11.27 14.47 10.99
N GLU A 164 -12.42 13.96 10.53
CA GLU A 164 -13.66 13.89 11.32
C GLU A 164 -13.46 13.08 12.61
N TRP A 165 -12.90 11.86 12.52
CA TRP A 165 -12.65 11.01 13.69
C TRP A 165 -11.67 11.61 14.70
N LEU A 166 -10.69 12.38 14.23
CA LEU A 166 -9.66 13.02 15.06
C LEU A 166 -10.11 14.36 15.65
N GLY A 167 -11.19 14.95 15.13
CA GLY A 167 -11.61 16.31 15.46
C GLY A 167 -10.62 17.37 14.97
N VAL A 168 -10.01 17.16 13.80
CA VAL A 168 -9.07 18.11 13.17
C VAL A 168 -9.60 18.59 11.82
N ALA A 169 -9.00 19.64 11.26
CA ALA A 169 -9.32 20.06 9.90
C ALA A 169 -8.76 19.06 8.86
N PRO A 170 -9.49 18.76 7.77
CA PRO A 170 -8.94 18.01 6.66
C PRO A 170 -7.81 18.80 5.99
N PRO A 171 -6.91 18.13 5.24
CA PRO A 171 -5.82 18.85 4.56
C PRO A 171 -6.37 19.81 3.50
N GLU A 172 -5.86 21.04 3.48
CA GLU A 172 -6.25 22.08 2.51
C GLU A 172 -5.89 21.70 1.06
N SER A 173 -4.84 20.89 0.89
CA SER A 173 -4.40 20.34 -0.40
C SER A 173 -4.02 18.88 -0.24
N LEU A 174 -4.24 18.07 -1.27
CA LEU A 174 -3.80 16.67 -1.25
C LEU A 174 -2.27 16.58 -1.07
N PRO A 175 -1.78 15.70 -0.18
CA PRO A 175 -0.35 15.45 -0.04
C PRO A 175 0.18 14.83 -1.36
N HIS A 176 0.93 15.62 -2.12
CA HIS A 176 1.63 15.29 -3.36
C HIS A 176 0.96 14.24 -4.27
N ASP A 177 0.38 14.70 -5.38
CA ASP A 177 0.19 13.87 -6.57
C ASP A 177 1.56 13.33 -7.00
N LEU A 178 1.82 12.05 -6.71
CA LEU A 178 2.93 11.34 -7.32
C LEU A 178 2.65 11.32 -8.82
N ARG A 179 3.33 12.21 -9.55
CA ARG A 179 3.30 12.24 -11.01
C ARG A 179 3.56 10.81 -11.50
N PRO A 180 2.72 10.25 -12.39
CA PRO A 180 3.00 8.94 -12.94
C PRO A 180 4.37 8.97 -13.61
N ASP A 181 5.24 8.03 -13.23
CA ASP A 181 6.48 7.78 -13.95
C ASP A 181 6.09 7.51 -15.43
N PRO A 182 6.64 8.26 -16.40
CA PRO A 182 6.26 8.18 -17.81
C PRO A 182 6.59 6.85 -18.47
N LEU A 183 7.13 5.86 -17.74
CA LEU A 183 7.35 4.52 -18.26
C LEU A 183 6.02 3.89 -18.73
N GLY A 184 5.87 3.87 -20.06
CA GLY A 184 4.84 3.13 -20.76
C GLY A 184 5.07 1.63 -20.56
N ILE A 185 4.07 0.94 -20.02
CA ILE A 185 4.07 -0.52 -19.89
C ILE A 185 3.25 -1.08 -21.04
N ALA A 186 3.87 -1.90 -21.88
CA ALA A 186 3.16 -2.70 -22.86
C ALA A 186 2.56 -3.93 -22.16
N TRP A 187 1.24 -4.06 -22.23
CA TRP A 187 0.50 -5.20 -21.69
C TRP A 187 0.21 -6.20 -22.79
N ASP A 188 0.65 -7.45 -22.63
CA ASP A 188 0.18 -8.55 -23.46
C ASP A 188 -1.16 -9.10 -22.95
N GLN A 189 -1.89 -9.83 -23.79
CA GLN A 189 -3.11 -10.52 -23.39
C GLN A 189 -2.85 -11.53 -22.25
N VAL A 190 -1.72 -12.24 -22.28
CA VAL A 190 -1.37 -13.20 -21.23
C VAL A 190 -1.13 -12.51 -19.89
N ASP A 191 -0.58 -11.30 -19.89
CA ASP A 191 -0.34 -10.51 -18.68
C ASP A 191 -1.68 -10.08 -18.05
N ARG A 192 -2.63 -9.65 -18.88
CA ARG A 192 -3.95 -9.25 -18.42
C ARG A 192 -4.71 -10.40 -17.77
N ILE A 193 -4.67 -11.58 -18.40
CA ILE A 193 -5.26 -12.81 -17.85
C ILE A 193 -4.57 -13.18 -16.54
N ARG A 194 -3.24 -13.13 -16.50
CA ARG A 194 -2.46 -13.48 -15.30
C ARG A 194 -2.81 -12.61 -14.09
N VAL A 195 -2.94 -11.29 -14.28
CA VAL A 195 -3.37 -10.36 -13.21
C VAL A 195 -4.81 -10.63 -12.80
N ARG A 196 -5.72 -10.78 -13.76
CA ARG A 196 -7.13 -11.09 -13.48
C ARG A 196 -7.26 -12.35 -12.62
N ASP A 197 -6.56 -13.41 -13.00
CA ASP A 197 -6.67 -14.70 -12.32
C ASP A 197 -5.99 -14.65 -10.93
N HIS A 198 -4.84 -13.98 -10.81
CA HIS A 198 -4.13 -13.83 -9.53
C HIS A 198 -4.92 -12.98 -8.52
N TYR A 199 -5.57 -11.91 -8.99
CA TYR A 199 -6.29 -10.96 -8.15
C TYR A 199 -7.82 -11.07 -8.29
N ALA A 200 -8.34 -12.23 -8.72
CA ALA A 200 -9.77 -12.42 -9.01
C ALA A 200 -10.69 -11.95 -7.86
N ARG A 201 -10.31 -12.25 -6.61
CA ARG A 201 -11.05 -11.78 -5.44
C ARG A 201 -10.95 -10.28 -5.21
N ASP A 202 -9.83 -9.62 -5.53
CA ASP A 202 -9.79 -8.15 -5.46
C ASP A 202 -10.80 -7.54 -6.43
N PHE A 203 -10.90 -8.06 -7.65
CA PHE A 203 -11.89 -7.58 -8.63
C PHE A 203 -13.32 -7.76 -8.12
N GLU A 204 -13.63 -8.96 -7.62
CA GLU A 204 -14.96 -9.30 -7.10
C GLU A 204 -15.32 -8.49 -5.84
N THR A 205 -14.47 -8.50 -4.81
CA THR A 205 -14.82 -7.96 -3.49
C THR A 205 -14.68 -6.45 -3.41
N LEU A 206 -13.84 -5.84 -4.27
CA LEU A 206 -13.57 -4.39 -4.24
C LEU A 206 -14.27 -3.64 -5.38
N GLY A 207 -15.06 -4.32 -6.21
CA GLY A 207 -15.86 -3.70 -7.28
C GLY A 207 -14.99 -3.13 -8.41
N TYR A 208 -13.91 -3.81 -8.78
CA TYR A 208 -13.14 -3.47 -9.98
C TYR A 208 -13.60 -4.30 -11.17
N PHE A 209 -13.66 -3.65 -12.34
CA PHE A 209 -13.94 -4.33 -13.61
C PHE A 209 -12.65 -4.92 -14.20
N THR A 210 -12.81 -5.99 -14.99
CA THR A 210 -11.71 -6.77 -15.58
C THR A 210 -11.41 -6.43 -17.04
N ASP A 211 -12.03 -5.37 -17.58
CA ASP A 211 -11.98 -5.00 -19.00
C ASP A 211 -10.65 -4.35 -19.41
#